data_AF-A0AAD9P8V8-F1
#
_entry.id   AF-A0AAD9P8V8-F1
#
_cell.length_a   1.000
_cell.length_b   1.000
_cell.length_c   1.000
_cell.angle_alpha   90.00
_cell.angle_beta   90.00
_cell.angle_gamma   90.00
#
_symmetry.space_group_name_H-M   'P 1'
#
loop_
_entity.id
_entity.type
_entity.pdbx_description
1 polymer ?
#
loop_
_entity_poly.entity_id
_entity_poly.type
_entity_poly.pdbx_seq_one_letter_code
_entity_poly.pdbx_strand_id
1 'polypeptide(L)'
;MSILSGHYLKLRLALGVVVWLSDASVTATTHVKVDSNGYILYCPCLGRFGNQVDTLLGTLPFSKALNRTLVLPHWVEFRAFGTHGDSVM
;
A
#
# COMPACT_ATOMS: atom_id res chain seq x y z
N MET A 1 -12.03 15.50 61.59
CA MET A 1 -11.72 14.43 60.61
C MET A 1 -12.24 14.68 59.17
N SER A 2 -12.82 15.84 58.84
CA SER A 2 -13.59 16.00 57.59
C SER A 2 -12.80 16.56 56.39
N ILE A 3 -11.60 17.11 56.61
CA ILE A 3 -10.80 17.78 55.57
C ILE A 3 -10.12 16.75 54.64
N LEU A 4 -9.71 15.58 55.16
CA LEU A 4 -9.11 14.52 54.36
C LEU A 4 -10.07 13.97 53.28
N SER A 5 -11.37 13.83 53.58
CA SER A 5 -12.38 13.30 52.62
C SER A 5 -12.49 14.13 51.33
N GLY A 6 -12.47 15.45 51.43
CA GLY A 6 -12.55 16.35 50.27
C GLY A 6 -11.30 16.32 49.38
N HIS A 7 -10.12 16.13 49.97
CA HIS A 7 -8.87 16.00 49.23
C HIS A 7 -8.77 14.65 48.51
N TYR A 8 -9.23 13.56 49.14
CA TYR A 8 -9.31 12.24 48.49
C TYR A 8 -10.36 12.19 47.36
N LEU A 9 -11.48 12.91 47.49
CA LEU A 9 -12.50 13.01 46.42
C LEU A 9 -11.98 13.81 45.22
N LYS A 10 -11.28 14.93 45.45
CA LYS A 10 -10.59 15.70 44.39
C LYS A 10 -9.52 14.86 43.69
N LEU A 11 -8.75 14.07 44.45
CA LEU A 11 -7.72 13.20 43.90
C LEU A 11 -8.30 12.04 43.07
N ARG A 12 -9.43 11.45 43.48
CA ARG A 12 -10.15 10.42 42.70
C ARG A 12 -10.78 10.98 41.43
N LEU A 13 -11.37 12.18 41.48
CA LEU A 13 -11.88 12.87 40.29
C LEU A 13 -10.76 13.23 39.32
N ALA A 14 -9.63 13.74 39.82
CA ALA A 14 -8.47 14.08 38.99
C ALA A 14 -7.85 12.84 38.32
N LEU A 15 -7.65 11.74 39.07
CA LEU A 15 -7.16 10.48 38.50
C LEU A 15 -8.15 9.86 37.51
N GLY A 16 -9.46 9.94 37.79
CA GLY A 16 -10.50 9.53 36.87
C GLY A 16 -10.43 10.32 35.56
N VAL A 17 -10.39 11.65 35.62
CA VAL A 17 -10.30 12.52 34.43
C VAL A 17 -9.04 12.24 33.62
N VAL A 18 -7.89 12.00 34.27
CA VAL A 18 -6.63 11.66 33.57
C VAL A 18 -6.74 10.32 32.85
N VAL A 19 -7.38 9.31 33.46
CA VAL A 19 -7.61 7.98 32.84
C VAL A 19 -8.63 8.06 31.70
N TRP A 20 -9.66 8.89 31.80
CA TRP A 20 -10.63 9.14 30.72
C TRP A 20 -10.04 9.95 29.55
N LEU A 21 -8.96 10.72 29.78
CA LEU A 21 -8.26 11.46 28.73
C LEU A 21 -7.20 10.63 28.00
N SER A 22 -6.82 9.44 28.50
CA SER A 22 -5.72 8.65 27.94
C SER A 22 -6.14 7.52 26.99
N ASP A 23 -7.43 7.27 26.78
CA ASP A 23 -7.86 6.24 25.80
C ASP A 23 -8.10 6.84 24.41
N ALA A 24 -7.08 7.51 23.90
CA ALA A 24 -6.90 7.68 22.46
C ALA A 24 -6.13 6.44 21.97
N SER A 25 -6.75 5.27 22.05
CA SER A 25 -6.23 4.09 21.36
C SER A 25 -6.14 4.42 19.88
N VAL A 26 -4.92 4.71 19.42
CA VAL A 26 -4.56 4.90 18.02
C VAL A 26 -4.93 3.63 17.28
N THR A 27 -6.13 3.60 16.73
CA THR A 27 -6.53 2.57 15.78
C THR A 27 -5.84 2.95 14.49
N ALA A 28 -4.62 2.46 14.29
CA ALA A 28 -3.93 2.55 13.02
C ALA A 28 -4.65 1.63 12.02
N THR A 29 -5.82 2.05 11.54
CA THR A 29 -6.42 1.47 10.35
C THR A 29 -5.45 1.74 9.20
N THR A 30 -4.78 0.69 8.73
CA THR A 30 -4.02 0.72 7.47
C THR A 30 -5.02 0.90 6.33
N HIS A 31 -5.44 2.14 6.09
CA HIS A 31 -6.36 2.45 5.00
C HIS A 31 -5.64 2.23 3.67
N VAL A 32 -5.99 1.14 2.99
CA VAL A 32 -5.53 0.88 1.62
C VAL A 32 -6.09 2.00 0.74
N LYS A 33 -5.22 2.94 0.34
CA LYS A 33 -5.59 4.06 -0.53
C LYS A 33 -5.81 3.52 -1.94
N VAL A 34 -7.06 3.23 -2.27
CA VAL A 34 -7.49 2.87 -3.63
C VAL A 34 -7.61 4.14 -4.48
N ASP A 35 -7.07 4.10 -5.69
CA ASP A 35 -7.19 5.20 -6.66
C ASP A 35 -8.62 5.26 -7.21
N SER A 36 -9.28 6.42 -7.06
CA SER A 36 -10.63 6.66 -7.56
C SER A 36 -10.71 6.71 -9.09
N ASN A 37 -9.60 7.02 -9.77
CA ASN A 37 -9.55 7.11 -11.23
C ASN A 37 -9.48 5.71 -11.89
N GLY A 38 -9.21 4.68 -11.10
CA GLY A 38 -9.14 3.28 -11.53
C GLY A 38 -7.75 2.85 -12.00
N TYR A 39 -7.66 1.56 -12.35
CA TYR A 39 -6.40 0.90 -12.67
C TYR A 39 -6.40 0.40 -14.11
N ILE A 40 -5.21 0.37 -14.71
CA ILE A 40 -4.96 -0.26 -16.01
C ILE A 40 -4.08 -1.47 -15.76
N LEU A 41 -4.54 -2.63 -16.22
CA LEU A 41 -3.81 -3.90 -16.20
C LEU A 41 -3.70 -4.42 -17.63
N TYR A 42 -2.55 -5.03 -17.95
CA TYR A 42 -2.34 -5.70 -19.21
C TYR A 42 -1.41 -6.90 -19.02
N CYS A 43 -1.47 -7.87 -19.95
CA CYS A 43 -0.53 -8.99 -19.96
C CYS A 43 0.68 -8.68 -20.87
N PRO A 44 1.92 -8.83 -20.40
CA PRO A 44 3.11 -8.83 -21.25
C PRO A 44 3.28 -10.18 -21.97
N CYS A 45 2.22 -10.63 -22.64
CA CYS A 45 2.14 -11.94 -23.30
C CYS A 45 2.88 -11.99 -24.66
N LEU A 46 3.34 -10.85 -25.17
CA LEU A 46 3.94 -10.71 -26.50
C LEU A 46 5.47 -10.71 -26.42
N GLY A 47 6.09 -11.76 -26.95
CA GLY A 47 7.54 -11.85 -27.13
C GLY A 47 8.36 -11.93 -25.83
N ARG A 48 9.68 -11.79 -25.98
CA ARG A 48 10.66 -11.79 -24.88
C ARG A 48 10.81 -10.39 -24.28
N PHE A 49 11.72 -10.22 -23.33
CA PHE A 49 11.97 -8.98 -22.60
C PHE A 49 11.93 -7.71 -23.46
N GLY A 50 12.62 -7.70 -24.62
CA GLY A 50 12.60 -6.54 -25.53
C GLY A 50 11.19 -6.13 -25.97
N ASN A 51 10.36 -7.07 -26.43
CA ASN A 51 8.97 -6.79 -26.83
C ASN A 51 8.08 -6.43 -25.63
N GLN A 52 8.38 -7.00 -24.46
CA GLN A 52 7.66 -6.66 -23.24
C GLN A 52 7.96 -5.22 -22.80
N VAL A 53 9.21 -4.78 -22.93
CA VAL A 53 9.63 -3.39 -22.65
C VAL A 53 9.01 -2.42 -23.64
N ASP A 54 9.00 -2.74 -24.94
CA ASP A 54 8.36 -1.89 -25.95
C ASP A 54 6.85 -1.71 -25.67
N THR A 55 6.17 -2.81 -25.32
CA THR A 55 4.76 -2.77 -24.91
C THR A 55 4.58 -1.94 -23.63
N LEU A 56 5.49 -2.03 -22.66
CA LEU A 56 5.46 -1.17 -21.47
C LEU A 56 5.63 0.32 -21.82
N LEU A 57 6.56 0.65 -22.73
CA LEU A 57 6.79 2.02 -23.18
C LEU A 57 5.59 2.60 -23.92
N GLY A 58 4.80 1.77 -24.61
CA GLY A 58 3.52 2.18 -25.19
C GLY A 58 2.41 2.40 -24.15
N THR A 59 2.36 1.58 -23.10
CA THR A 59 1.29 1.65 -22.08
C THR A 59 1.51 2.74 -21.03
N LEU A 60 2.75 3.16 -20.76
CA LEU A 60 3.10 4.26 -19.84
C LEU A 60 2.50 5.64 -20.22
N PRO A 61 2.68 6.15 -21.44
CA PRO A 61 2.05 7.41 -21.85
C PRO A 61 0.53 7.27 -21.96
N PHE A 62 0.02 6.07 -22.30
CA PHE A 62 -1.41 5.79 -22.34
C PHE A 62 -2.07 5.89 -20.96
N SER A 63 -1.45 5.32 -19.91
CA SER A 63 -1.98 5.43 -18.55
C SER A 63 -1.96 6.86 -18.04
N LYS A 64 -0.91 7.62 -18.41
CA LYS A 64 -0.81 9.04 -18.08
C LYS A 64 -1.88 9.87 -18.79
N ALA A 65 -2.17 9.59 -20.06
CA ALA A 65 -3.21 10.28 -20.82
C ALA A 65 -4.62 10.06 -20.23
N LEU A 66 -4.86 8.89 -19.63
CA LEU A 66 -6.15 8.55 -19.00
C LEU A 66 -6.23 8.89 -17.50
N ASN A 67 -5.16 9.45 -16.90
CA ASN A 67 -5.06 9.70 -15.45
C ASN A 67 -5.38 8.45 -14.59
N ARG A 68 -4.95 7.26 -15.02
CA ARG A 68 -5.15 6.01 -14.28
C ARG A 68 -3.84 5.45 -13.77
N THR A 69 -3.87 4.82 -12.61
CA THR A 69 -2.71 4.11 -12.07
C THR A 69 -2.42 2.87 -12.91
N LEU A 70 -1.24 2.84 -13.55
CA LEU A 70 -0.76 1.66 -14.27
C LEU A 70 -0.22 0.64 -13.28
N VAL A 71 -0.75 -0.58 -13.31
CA VAL A 71 -0.17 -1.70 -12.58
C VAL A 71 0.97 -2.27 -13.40
N LEU A 72 2.19 -2.16 -12.89
CA LEU A 72 3.37 -2.70 -13.56
C LEU A 72 3.29 -4.23 -13.59
N PRO A 73 3.30 -4.86 -14.78
CA PRO A 73 3.29 -6.30 -14.87
C PRO A 73 4.67 -6.88 -14.50
N HIS A 74 4.69 -8.18 -14.22
CA HIS A 74 5.93 -8.92 -14.07
C HIS A 74 6.57 -9.20 -15.43
N TRP A 75 7.90 -9.29 -15.49
CA TRP A 75 8.59 -9.75 -16.68
C TRP A 75 8.44 -11.27 -16.83
N VAL A 76 8.14 -11.72 -18.05
CA VAL A 76 8.02 -13.15 -18.36
C VAL A 76 9.35 -13.64 -18.90
N GLU A 77 10.06 -14.39 -18.07
CA GLU A 77 11.27 -15.12 -18.45
C GLU A 77 10.91 -16.53 -18.90
N PHE A 78 10.98 -16.79 -20.20
CA PHE A 78 10.81 -18.13 -20.73
C PHE A 78 12.06 -18.95 -20.46
N ARG A 79 12.00 -19.85 -19.46
CA ARG A 79 13.03 -20.88 -19.29
C ARG A 79 12.74 -22.02 -20.26
N ALA A 80 13.58 -22.15 -21.29
CA ALA A 80 13.54 -23.32 -22.15
C ALA A 80 14.03 -24.54 -21.35
N PHE A 81 13.18 -25.54 -21.17
CA PHE A 81 13.60 -26.84 -20.67
C PHE A 81 14.21 -27.63 -21.85
N GLY A 82 15.53 -27.55 -22.03
CA GLY A 82 16.25 -28.37 -23.00
C GLY A 82 17.44 -27.68 -23.66
N THR A 83 18.65 -28.10 -23.24
CA THR A 83 19.93 -28.11 -23.98
C THR A 83 20.14 -27.08 -25.09
N HIS A 84 20.56 -25.87 -24.73
CA HIS A 84 21.84 -25.27 -25.15
C HIS A 84 21.90 -23.85 -24.58
N GLY A 85 23.08 -23.53 -24.04
CA GLY A 85 23.35 -22.31 -23.31
C GLY A 85 23.08 -21.01 -24.07
N ASP A 86 22.84 -19.98 -23.25
CA ASP A 86 23.46 -18.67 -23.39
C ASP A 86 23.00 -17.82 -24.58
N SER A 87 21.74 -17.36 -24.54
CA SER A 87 21.36 -16.06 -25.11
C SER A 87 20.13 -15.53 -24.38
N VAL A 88 20.32 -15.16 -23.11
CA VAL A 88 19.33 -14.39 -22.35
C VAL A 88 19.76 -12.92 -22.37
N MET A 89 19.66 -12.30 -23.55
CA MET A 89 19.31 -10.89 -23.79
C MET A 89 18.60 -10.82 -25.14
#